data_AF-A0A8T7AJI5-F1
#
_entry.id   AF-A0A8T7AJI5-F1
#
_cell.length_a   1.000
_cell.length_b   1.000
_cell.length_c   1.000
_cell.angle_alpha   90.00
_cell.angle_beta   90.00
_cell.angle_gamma   90.00
#
_symmetry.space_group_name_H-M   'P 1'
#
loop_
_entity.id
_entity.type
_entity.pdbx_description
1 polymer ?
#
loop_
_entity_poly.entity_id
_entity_poly.type
_entity_poly.pdbx_seq_one_letter_code
_entity_poly.pdbx_strand_id
1 'polypeptide(L)'
;MKYQQRVEIFRERIAEVIAASGLNHSRFAASIGVDRSTLSQLLSRSNLRLPRADTVAAIAEKYQVSIDWLLGLTNQGALGADLLPGPLEFEDFSESSANKRLLQWHQEASDYKVRYIPATLPDLCKIEEVAGYEFRRYGMGRTDQSIRDTHVLLIQQRREQSEMEVCQSRQDIEGFARGEGIWCDLSPQIRSKQLEHMAMLVEELYPRFRWFLFDGREIHTAAFTLFGPLRAVIFLGQSYLLLNSTEHIRLLSRRFDELIRNAVIQPNEIADYLRGLMQEIDS
;
A
#
# COMPACT_ATOMS: atom_id res chain seq x y z
N MET A 1 10.46 36.10 -13.01
CA MET A 1 11.26 36.32 -11.78
C MET A 1 12.53 37.09 -12.14
N LYS A 2 12.89 38.14 -11.40
CA LYS A 2 14.13 38.92 -11.67
C LYS A 2 15.36 38.10 -11.26
N TYR A 3 16.47 38.21 -12.00
CA TYR A 3 17.70 37.44 -11.73
C TYR A 3 18.21 37.58 -10.29
N GLN A 4 18.13 38.78 -9.71
CA GLN A 4 18.52 39.05 -8.32
C GLN A 4 17.64 38.31 -7.30
N GLN A 5 16.34 38.15 -7.56
CA GLN A 5 15.44 37.38 -6.70
C GLN A 5 15.80 35.88 -6.74
N ARG A 6 16.27 35.37 -7.89
CA ARG A 6 16.71 33.99 -8.03
C ARG A 6 17.95 33.68 -7.18
N VAL A 7 18.91 34.60 -7.15
CA VAL A 7 20.13 34.46 -6.33
C VAL A 7 19.79 34.46 -4.85
N GLU A 8 18.85 35.31 -4.43
CA GLU A 8 18.38 35.35 -3.04
C GLU A 8 17.71 34.04 -2.63
N ILE A 9 16.77 33.56 -3.44
CA ILE A 9 16.06 32.28 -3.19
C ILE A 9 17.03 31.11 -3.15
N PHE A 10 18.00 31.05 -4.06
CA PHE A 10 19.03 30.01 -4.05
C PHE A 10 19.82 30.02 -2.73
N ARG A 11 20.18 31.22 -2.25
CA ARG A 11 20.97 31.42 -1.02
C ARG A 11 20.20 31.02 0.23
N GLU A 12 18.91 31.29 0.29
CA GLU A 12 18.03 30.83 1.37
C GLU A 12 17.92 29.30 1.37
N ARG A 13 17.62 28.71 0.20
CA ARG A 13 17.39 27.27 0.04
C ARG A 13 18.63 26.43 0.29
N ILE A 14 19.81 26.88 -0.14
CA ILE A 14 21.06 26.18 0.19
C ILE A 14 21.38 26.26 1.69
N ALA A 15 21.03 27.35 2.37
CA ALA A 15 21.22 27.45 3.82
C ALA A 15 20.30 26.46 4.57
N GLU A 16 19.08 26.26 4.09
CA GLU A 16 18.17 25.22 4.59
C GLU A 16 18.76 23.82 4.42
N VAL A 17 19.32 23.51 3.23
CA VAL A 17 19.95 22.20 2.96
C VAL A 17 21.17 21.97 3.85
N ILE A 18 22.00 22.99 4.07
CA ILE A 18 23.16 22.89 4.97
C ILE A 18 22.69 22.61 6.40
N ALA A 19 21.68 23.34 6.89
CA ALA A 19 21.13 23.15 8.23
C ALA A 19 20.55 21.73 8.40
N ALA A 20 19.79 21.24 7.42
CA ALA A 20 19.20 19.90 7.43
C ALA A 20 20.26 18.79 7.38
N SER A 21 21.38 19.02 6.69
CA SER A 21 22.47 18.03 6.60
C SER A 21 23.22 17.80 7.92
N GLY A 22 23.11 18.72 8.90
CA GLY A 22 23.88 18.68 10.15
C GLY A 22 25.40 18.84 9.97
N LEU A 23 25.88 19.13 8.77
CA LEU A 23 27.30 19.28 8.46
C LEU A 23 27.75 20.72 8.66
N ASN A 24 29.01 20.89 9.08
CA ASN A 24 29.66 22.19 9.04
C ASN A 24 30.02 22.58 7.59
N HIS A 25 30.23 23.88 7.34
CA HIS A 25 30.47 24.40 5.98
C HIS A 25 31.68 23.77 5.29
N SER A 26 32.75 23.41 6.01
CA SER A 26 33.91 22.75 5.41
C SER A 26 33.58 21.35 4.89
N ARG A 27 32.83 20.56 5.69
CA ARG A 27 32.41 19.21 5.32
C ARG A 27 31.36 19.22 4.22
N PHE A 28 30.44 20.18 4.26
CA PHE A 28 29.44 20.38 3.20
C PHE A 28 30.08 20.76 1.86
N ALA A 29 31.07 21.66 1.88
CA ALA A 29 31.79 22.05 0.67
C ALA A 29 32.53 20.85 0.05
N ALA A 30 33.21 20.07 0.89
CA ALA A 30 33.91 18.86 0.45
C ALA A 30 32.98 17.80 -0.16
N SER A 31 31.78 17.61 0.40
CA SER A 31 30.82 16.60 -0.09
C SER A 31 30.20 16.91 -1.44
N ILE A 32 30.24 18.17 -1.90
CA ILE A 32 29.80 18.60 -3.23
C ILE A 32 30.97 18.95 -4.16
N GLY A 33 32.21 18.69 -3.73
CA GLY A 33 33.41 18.89 -4.55
C GLY A 33 33.82 20.36 -4.74
N VAL A 34 33.48 21.26 -3.81
CA VAL A 34 33.87 22.68 -3.86
C VAL A 34 34.71 23.09 -2.65
N ASP A 35 35.50 24.15 -2.81
CA ASP A 35 36.26 24.73 -1.71
C ASP A 35 35.37 25.44 -0.68
N ARG A 36 35.80 25.45 0.58
CA ARG A 36 35.10 26.16 1.67
C ARG A 36 34.92 27.65 1.39
N SER A 37 35.91 28.29 0.76
CA SER A 37 35.86 29.70 0.36
C SER A 37 34.76 29.93 -0.67
N THR A 38 34.61 29.03 -1.64
CA THR A 38 33.57 29.05 -2.67
C THR A 38 32.18 28.93 -2.05
N LEU A 39 31.96 27.97 -1.14
CA LEU A 39 30.68 27.86 -0.42
C LEU A 39 30.38 29.12 0.42
N SER A 40 31.39 29.67 1.09
CA SER A 40 31.22 30.90 1.89
C SER A 40 30.87 32.11 1.04
N GLN A 41 31.41 32.21 -0.18
CA GLN A 41 31.04 33.24 -1.14
C GLN A 41 29.61 33.05 -1.66
N LEU A 42 29.15 31.82 -1.88
CA LEU A 42 27.77 31.54 -2.30
C LEU A 42 26.73 31.91 -1.22
N LEU A 43 27.09 31.78 0.06
CA LEU A 43 26.24 32.15 1.19
C LEU A 43 26.27 33.66 1.52
N SER A 44 27.21 34.42 0.93
CA SER A 44 27.36 35.85 1.20
C SER A 44 26.25 36.67 0.54
N ARG A 45 25.70 37.63 1.30
CA ARG A 45 24.74 38.64 0.80
C ARG A 45 25.32 39.54 -0.30
N SER A 46 26.64 39.67 -0.36
CA SER A 46 27.33 40.47 -1.38
C SER A 46 27.50 39.74 -2.72
N ASN A 47 27.22 38.43 -2.78
CA ASN A 47 27.32 37.67 -4.01
C ASN A 47 26.01 37.76 -4.81
N LEU A 48 26.13 38.28 -6.02
CA LEU A 48 24.99 38.48 -6.93
C LEU A 48 24.97 37.45 -8.07
N ARG A 49 25.78 36.39 -7.99
CA ARG A 49 25.90 35.37 -9.05
C ARG A 49 25.46 34.00 -8.54
N LEU A 50 24.72 33.30 -9.40
CA LEU A 50 24.46 31.88 -9.19
C LEU A 50 25.74 31.06 -9.36
N PRO A 51 25.86 29.93 -8.65
CA PRO A 51 26.94 28.99 -8.91
C PRO A 51 26.86 28.41 -10.31
N ARG A 52 27.95 27.77 -10.72
CA ARG A 52 28.00 27.01 -11.96
C ARG A 52 27.03 25.82 -11.89
N ALA A 53 26.55 25.39 -13.06
CA ALA A 53 25.53 24.34 -13.17
C ALA A 53 25.98 23.00 -12.57
N ASP A 54 27.28 22.69 -12.68
CA ASP A 54 27.92 21.53 -12.05
C ASP A 54 27.74 21.51 -10.51
N THR A 55 27.91 22.66 -9.87
CA THR A 55 27.78 22.82 -8.41
C THR A 55 26.33 22.69 -7.99
N VAL A 56 25.39 23.27 -8.75
CA VAL A 56 23.95 23.13 -8.49
C VAL A 56 23.51 21.67 -8.64
N ALA A 57 23.98 20.99 -9.69
CA ALA A 57 23.72 19.57 -9.92
C ALA A 57 24.31 18.69 -8.80
N ALA A 58 25.55 18.96 -8.37
CA ALA A 58 26.20 18.23 -7.28
C ALA A 58 25.44 18.38 -5.95
N ILE A 59 24.91 19.58 -5.64
CA ILE A 59 24.06 19.79 -4.45
C ILE A 59 22.76 19.00 -4.57
N ALA A 60 22.08 19.10 -5.73
CA ALA A 60 20.83 18.41 -5.99
C ALA A 60 20.97 16.89 -5.88
N GLU A 61 22.00 16.31 -6.48
CA GLU A 61 22.29 14.88 -6.43
C GLU A 61 22.69 14.43 -5.02
N LYS A 62 23.59 15.17 -4.35
CA LYS A 62 24.13 14.75 -3.05
C LYS A 62 23.09 14.81 -1.93
N TYR A 63 22.20 15.80 -1.97
CA TYR A 63 21.22 16.08 -0.92
C TYR A 63 19.78 15.82 -1.36
N GLN A 64 19.58 15.19 -2.52
CA GLN A 64 18.27 14.80 -3.04
C GLN A 64 17.25 15.96 -3.06
N VAL A 65 17.70 17.12 -3.54
CA VAL A 65 16.85 18.32 -3.70
C VAL A 65 16.68 18.68 -5.17
N SER A 66 15.55 19.29 -5.51
CA SER A 66 15.28 19.67 -6.92
C SER A 66 16.13 20.86 -7.35
N ILE A 67 16.71 20.79 -8.55
CA ILE A 67 17.39 21.94 -9.18
C ILE A 67 16.40 23.10 -9.39
N ASP A 68 15.18 22.79 -9.82
CA ASP A 68 14.15 23.80 -10.05
C ASP A 68 13.74 24.49 -8.75
N TRP A 69 13.78 23.77 -7.63
CA TRP A 69 13.64 24.41 -6.34
C TRP A 69 14.88 25.20 -5.95
N LEU A 70 16.09 24.66 -6.03
CA LEU A 70 17.28 25.46 -5.72
C LEU A 70 17.30 26.79 -6.49
N LEU A 71 16.79 26.80 -7.73
CA LEU A 71 16.71 27.99 -8.59
C LEU A 71 15.41 28.80 -8.51
N GLY A 72 14.53 28.53 -7.55
CA GLY A 72 13.30 29.33 -7.36
C GLY A 72 12.27 29.21 -8.49
N LEU A 73 12.34 28.16 -9.30
CA LEU A 73 11.39 27.86 -10.38
C LEU A 73 10.14 27.14 -9.85
N THR A 74 10.29 26.39 -8.75
CA THR A 74 9.19 25.72 -8.03
C THR A 74 9.28 26.00 -6.53
N ASN A 75 8.16 25.90 -5.80
CA ASN A 75 8.16 25.98 -4.33
C ASN A 75 8.20 24.60 -3.65
N GLN A 76 8.27 23.52 -4.42
CA GLN A 76 8.36 22.15 -3.92
C GLN A 76 9.83 21.78 -3.73
N GLY A 77 10.27 21.75 -2.46
CA GLY A 77 11.69 21.84 -2.15
C GLY A 77 12.55 20.62 -2.15
N ALA A 78 11.95 19.51 -1.77
CA ALA A 78 12.56 18.24 -2.00
C ALA A 78 12.40 17.88 -3.50
N LEU A 79 13.35 17.14 -4.06
CA LEU A 79 12.89 15.96 -4.79
C LEU A 79 12.21 15.14 -3.69
N GLY A 80 10.91 15.33 -3.51
CA GLY A 80 10.09 14.63 -2.53
C GLY A 80 9.93 13.15 -2.90
N ALA A 81 11.00 12.52 -3.35
CA ALA A 81 11.16 11.10 -3.57
C ALA A 81 11.63 10.40 -2.28
N ASP A 82 12.07 11.13 -1.25
CA ASP A 82 12.46 10.56 0.04
C ASP A 82 11.33 10.50 1.09
N LEU A 83 10.06 10.56 0.65
CA LEU A 83 8.99 9.92 1.41
C LEU A 83 8.68 8.51 0.92
N LEU A 84 9.14 8.12 -0.26
CA LEU A 84 8.81 6.82 -0.84
C LEU A 84 10.00 6.33 -1.70
N PRO A 85 10.96 5.54 -1.16
CA PRO A 85 11.98 4.91 -1.99
C PRO A 85 11.26 4.03 -3.01
N GLY A 86 11.38 4.31 -4.30
CA GLY A 86 10.81 3.50 -5.39
C GLY A 86 9.69 4.18 -6.18
N PRO A 87 9.53 3.83 -7.48
CA PRO A 87 8.47 4.37 -8.30
C PRO A 87 7.11 4.02 -7.69
N LEU A 88 6.28 5.04 -7.50
CA LEU A 88 4.88 4.93 -7.14
C LEU A 88 4.10 4.96 -8.43
N GLU A 89 3.50 3.84 -8.80
CA GLU A 89 2.62 3.79 -9.95
C GLU A 89 1.19 3.91 -9.45
N PHE A 90 0.54 5.00 -9.83
CA PHE A 90 -0.89 5.18 -9.70
C PHE A 90 -1.52 4.73 -11.01
N GLU A 91 -2.36 3.71 -10.95
CA GLU A 91 -3.06 3.22 -12.13
C GLU A 91 -4.56 3.25 -11.91
N ASP A 92 -5.27 3.81 -12.89
CA ASP A 92 -6.72 3.84 -12.92
C ASP A 92 -7.26 2.40 -13.08
N PHE A 93 -8.29 2.07 -12.31
CA PHE A 93 -8.92 0.77 -12.33
C PHE A 93 -9.83 0.65 -13.57
N SER A 94 -9.27 0.30 -14.72
CA SER A 94 -10.06 -0.28 -15.80
C SER A 94 -10.16 -1.79 -15.56
N GLU A 95 -11.35 -2.28 -15.20
CA GLU A 95 -11.63 -3.64 -14.69
C GLU A 95 -10.94 -4.78 -15.45
N SER A 96 -10.99 -4.76 -16.79
CA SER A 96 -10.38 -5.77 -17.66
C SER A 96 -8.86 -5.84 -17.52
N SER A 97 -8.21 -4.72 -17.21
CA SER A 97 -6.75 -4.64 -17.04
C SER A 97 -6.33 -4.91 -15.60
N ALA A 98 -7.08 -4.42 -14.61
CA ALA A 98 -6.75 -4.54 -13.20
C ALA A 98 -6.87 -6.00 -12.71
N ASN A 99 -7.95 -6.69 -13.06
CA ASN A 99 -8.11 -8.09 -12.67
C ASN A 99 -7.06 -9.00 -13.34
N LYS A 100 -6.73 -8.73 -14.61
CA LYS A 100 -5.64 -9.45 -15.30
C LYS A 100 -4.30 -9.20 -14.63
N ARG A 101 -4.01 -7.98 -14.21
CA ARG A 101 -2.78 -7.65 -13.46
C ARG A 101 -2.74 -8.35 -12.11
N LEU A 102 -3.84 -8.33 -11.36
CA LEU A 102 -3.92 -9.03 -10.07
C LEU A 102 -3.64 -10.53 -10.24
N LEU A 103 -4.28 -11.18 -11.22
CA LEU A 103 -4.03 -12.57 -11.57
C LEU A 103 -2.59 -12.83 -11.99
N GLN A 104 -2.01 -11.93 -12.79
CA GLN A 104 -0.61 -12.01 -13.19
C GLN A 104 0.32 -11.91 -11.98
N TRP A 105 0.04 -11.02 -11.02
CA TRP A 105 0.84 -10.87 -9.81
C TRP A 105 0.77 -12.09 -8.90
N HIS A 106 -0.41 -12.72 -8.80
CA HIS A 106 -0.54 -14.02 -8.13
C HIS A 106 0.29 -15.12 -8.82
N GLN A 107 0.36 -15.11 -10.15
CA GLN A 107 1.20 -16.06 -10.90
C GLN A 107 2.70 -15.79 -10.71
N GLU A 108 3.13 -14.53 -10.78
CA GLU A 108 4.52 -14.13 -10.56
C GLU A 108 4.98 -14.41 -9.13
N ALA A 109 4.05 -14.39 -8.17
CA ALA A 109 4.30 -14.70 -6.77
C ALA A 109 4.04 -16.16 -6.41
N SER A 110 3.91 -17.09 -7.36
CA SER A 110 3.54 -18.50 -7.07
C SER A 110 4.50 -19.20 -6.11
N ASP A 111 5.77 -18.82 -6.14
CA ASP A 111 6.85 -19.39 -5.31
C ASP A 111 6.98 -18.66 -3.96
N TYR A 112 6.15 -17.65 -3.73
CA TYR A 112 6.15 -16.84 -2.53
C TYR A 112 4.79 -16.89 -1.84
N LYS A 113 4.84 -16.61 -0.54
CA LYS A 113 3.63 -16.40 0.25
C LYS A 113 2.98 -15.08 -0.11
N VAL A 114 1.68 -15.11 -0.41
CA VAL A 114 0.87 -13.91 -0.59
C VAL A 114 0.21 -13.54 0.74
N ARG A 115 0.30 -12.28 1.13
CA ARG A 115 -0.30 -11.77 2.37
C ARG A 115 -1.21 -10.61 2.05
N TYR A 116 -2.45 -10.59 2.53
CA TYR A 116 -3.32 -9.45 2.22
C TYR A 116 -4.36 -9.13 3.30
N ILE A 117 -4.83 -7.89 3.23
CA ILE A 117 -5.88 -7.32 4.06
C ILE A 117 -6.97 -6.86 3.09
N PRO A 118 -8.14 -7.52 3.10
CA PRO A 118 -9.23 -7.14 2.21
C PRO A 118 -9.86 -5.82 2.65
N ALA A 119 -10.52 -5.13 1.71
CA ALA A 119 -11.32 -3.94 2.01
C ALA A 119 -12.75 -4.28 2.50
N THR A 120 -13.24 -5.48 2.14
CA THR A 120 -14.52 -6.07 2.56
C THR A 120 -14.25 -7.52 2.94
N LEU A 121 -15.11 -8.50 2.62
CA LEU A 121 -14.75 -9.90 2.79
C LEU A 121 -13.56 -10.32 1.90
N PRO A 122 -12.79 -11.36 2.28
CA PRO A 122 -11.73 -11.90 1.43
C PRO A 122 -12.32 -12.44 0.12
N ASP A 123 -11.83 -11.97 -1.03
CA ASP A 123 -12.41 -12.31 -2.35
C ASP A 123 -12.45 -13.80 -2.61
N LEU A 124 -11.39 -14.52 -2.19
CA LEU A 124 -11.28 -15.98 -2.30
C LEU A 124 -12.49 -16.70 -1.69
N CYS A 125 -13.08 -16.13 -0.65
CA CYS A 125 -14.10 -16.79 0.15
C CYS A 125 -15.52 -16.33 -0.20
N LYS A 126 -15.72 -15.45 -1.19
CA LYS A 126 -17.05 -14.92 -1.55
C LYS A 126 -17.83 -15.89 -2.44
N ILE A 127 -19.09 -16.13 -2.10
CA ILE A 127 -20.07 -16.71 -3.02
C ILE A 127 -20.48 -15.67 -4.06
N GLU A 128 -21.00 -16.17 -5.19
CA GLU A 128 -21.42 -15.35 -6.33
C GLU A 128 -22.42 -14.26 -5.93
N GLU A 129 -23.38 -14.57 -5.05
CA GLU A 129 -24.39 -13.61 -4.63
C GLU A 129 -23.80 -12.42 -3.87
N VAL A 130 -22.80 -12.66 -3.03
CA VAL A 130 -22.11 -11.62 -2.24
C VAL A 130 -21.16 -10.83 -3.12
N ALA A 131 -20.37 -11.51 -3.94
CA ALA A 131 -19.49 -10.85 -4.92
C ALA A 131 -20.30 -9.94 -5.84
N GLY A 132 -21.42 -10.43 -6.38
CA GLY A 132 -22.31 -9.64 -7.23
C GLY A 132 -23.02 -8.50 -6.49
N TYR A 133 -23.33 -8.67 -5.20
CA TYR A 133 -23.90 -7.60 -4.39
C TYR A 133 -22.90 -6.46 -4.15
N GLU A 134 -21.67 -6.77 -3.72
CA GLU A 134 -20.62 -5.76 -3.51
C GLU A 134 -20.27 -5.05 -4.83
N PHE A 135 -20.18 -5.81 -5.92
CA PHE A 135 -19.87 -5.30 -7.24
C PHE A 135 -20.90 -4.31 -7.79
N ARG A 136 -22.21 -4.63 -7.71
CA ARG A 136 -23.30 -3.71 -8.15
C ARG A 136 -23.24 -2.36 -7.44
N ARG A 137 -22.79 -2.33 -6.18
CA ARG A 137 -22.74 -1.11 -5.38
C ARG A 137 -21.61 -0.16 -5.80
N TYR A 138 -20.53 -0.68 -6.37
CA TYR A 138 -19.42 0.14 -6.86
C TYR A 138 -19.66 0.75 -8.25
N GLY A 139 -20.78 0.45 -8.91
CA GLY A 139 -21.09 0.97 -10.26
C GLY A 139 -20.12 0.47 -11.34
N MET A 140 -19.46 -0.65 -11.07
CA MET A 140 -18.43 -1.30 -11.88
C MET A 140 -19.08 -2.42 -12.72
N GLY A 141 -18.58 -2.70 -13.92
CA GLY A 141 -19.14 -3.37 -15.11
C GLY A 141 -19.93 -4.69 -14.98
N ARG A 142 -19.38 -5.84 -15.42
CA ARG A 142 -20.10 -7.14 -15.55
C ARG A 142 -19.68 -8.16 -14.47
N THR A 143 -20.64 -8.64 -13.68
CA THR A 143 -20.48 -9.62 -12.59
C THR A 143 -19.71 -10.89 -12.99
N ASP A 144 -19.94 -11.38 -14.21
CA ASP A 144 -19.38 -12.65 -14.72
C ASP A 144 -17.85 -12.70 -14.71
N GLN A 145 -17.17 -11.56 -14.86
CA GLN A 145 -15.71 -11.52 -14.92
C GLN A 145 -15.09 -11.66 -13.52
N SER A 146 -15.66 -10.98 -12.51
CA SER A 146 -15.20 -11.07 -11.11
C SER A 146 -15.34 -12.49 -10.54
N ILE A 147 -16.44 -13.18 -10.87
CA ILE A 147 -16.65 -14.58 -10.48
C ILE A 147 -15.58 -15.48 -11.10
N ARG A 148 -15.29 -15.31 -12.40
CA ARG A 148 -14.24 -16.08 -13.09
C ARG A 148 -12.88 -15.84 -12.48
N ASP A 149 -12.52 -14.60 -12.19
CA ASP A 149 -11.22 -14.25 -11.63
C ASP A 149 -11.06 -14.84 -10.21
N THR A 150 -12.11 -14.80 -9.40
CA THR A 150 -12.17 -15.44 -8.07
C THR A 150 -12.00 -16.97 -8.18
N HIS A 151 -12.68 -17.61 -9.14
CA HIS A 151 -12.50 -19.04 -9.42
C HIS A 151 -11.07 -19.37 -9.85
N VAL A 152 -10.42 -18.52 -10.64
CA VAL A 152 -9.01 -18.72 -11.03
C VAL A 152 -8.11 -18.64 -9.80
N LEU A 153 -8.33 -17.68 -8.90
CA LEU A 153 -7.60 -17.58 -7.64
C LEU A 153 -7.82 -18.82 -6.75
N LEU A 154 -9.07 -19.30 -6.62
CA LEU A 154 -9.41 -20.54 -5.90
C LEU A 154 -8.68 -21.76 -6.46
N ILE A 155 -8.67 -21.92 -7.79
CA ILE A 155 -7.94 -23.02 -8.46
C ILE A 155 -6.43 -22.92 -8.18
N GLN A 156 -5.87 -21.71 -8.16
CA GLN A 156 -4.46 -21.49 -7.82
C GLN A 156 -4.18 -21.83 -6.36
N GLN A 157 -5.03 -21.44 -5.41
CA GLN A 157 -4.88 -21.74 -3.99
C GLN A 157 -4.92 -23.24 -3.69
N ARG A 158 -5.67 -24.02 -4.46
CA ARG A 158 -5.70 -25.48 -4.31
C ARG A 158 -4.41 -26.17 -4.78
N ARG A 159 -3.51 -25.47 -5.51
CA ARG A 159 -2.21 -26.02 -5.92
C ARG A 159 -1.28 -26.19 -4.71
N GLU A 160 -0.41 -27.20 -4.76
CA GLU A 160 0.43 -27.63 -3.63
C GLU A 160 1.35 -26.54 -3.07
N GLN A 161 1.77 -25.57 -3.89
CA GLN A 161 2.79 -24.57 -3.53
C GLN A 161 2.24 -23.22 -3.05
N SER A 162 0.91 -23.00 -3.12
CA SER A 162 0.36 -21.68 -2.78
C SER A 162 0.14 -21.54 -1.27
N GLU A 163 0.81 -20.57 -0.66
CA GLU A 163 0.57 -20.16 0.72
C GLU A 163 -0.01 -18.75 0.80
N MET A 164 -1.05 -18.59 1.62
CA MET A 164 -1.76 -17.32 1.76
C MET A 164 -2.06 -17.02 3.23
N GLU A 165 -1.73 -15.80 3.66
CA GLU A 165 -2.10 -15.28 4.97
C GLU A 165 -3.03 -14.07 4.79
N VAL A 166 -4.12 -14.04 5.54
CA VAL A 166 -5.12 -12.96 5.50
C VAL A 166 -5.25 -12.37 6.89
N CYS A 167 -5.23 -11.05 7.00
CA CYS A 167 -5.57 -10.37 8.26
C CYS A 167 -6.80 -9.49 8.03
N GLN A 168 -7.75 -9.52 8.95
CA GLN A 168 -8.94 -8.67 8.88
C GLN A 168 -9.44 -8.29 10.27
N SER A 169 -10.19 -7.19 10.38
CA SER A 169 -10.88 -6.84 11.62
C SER A 169 -12.02 -7.83 11.88
N ARG A 170 -12.15 -8.34 13.12
CA ARG A 170 -13.34 -9.17 13.47
C ARG A 170 -14.65 -8.40 13.28
N GLN A 171 -14.61 -7.08 13.44
CA GLN A 171 -15.79 -6.23 13.29
C GLN A 171 -16.32 -6.21 11.85
N ASP A 172 -15.47 -6.41 10.84
CA ASP A 172 -15.94 -6.53 9.45
C ASP A 172 -16.81 -7.79 9.29
N ILE A 173 -16.42 -8.89 9.93
CA ILE A 173 -17.12 -10.18 9.85
C ILE A 173 -18.39 -10.16 10.69
N GLU A 174 -18.35 -9.54 11.87
CA GLU A 174 -19.55 -9.30 12.68
C GLU A 174 -20.53 -8.37 11.98
N GLY A 175 -20.03 -7.29 11.37
CA GLY A 175 -20.84 -6.36 10.59
C GLY A 175 -21.47 -7.05 9.38
N PHE A 176 -20.73 -7.92 8.69
CA PHE A 176 -21.28 -8.77 7.64
C PHE A 176 -22.38 -9.68 8.19
N ALA A 177 -22.12 -10.41 9.29
CA ALA A 177 -23.07 -11.31 9.90
C ALA A 177 -24.36 -10.59 10.31
N ARG A 178 -24.27 -9.37 10.86
CA ARG A 178 -25.43 -8.53 11.23
C ARG A 178 -26.10 -7.81 10.07
N GLY A 179 -25.48 -7.79 8.88
CA GLY A 179 -26.00 -7.07 7.71
C GLY A 179 -25.88 -5.56 7.89
N GLU A 180 -24.76 -5.11 8.45
CA GLU A 180 -24.48 -3.69 8.68
C GLU A 180 -23.68 -3.08 7.51
N GLY A 181 -23.55 -1.76 7.52
CA GLY A 181 -22.71 -1.04 6.56
C GLY A 181 -23.14 -1.26 5.12
N ILE A 182 -22.23 -1.76 4.27
CA ILE A 182 -22.51 -1.99 2.86
C ILE A 182 -23.51 -3.13 2.63
N TRP A 183 -23.71 -4.02 3.61
CA TRP A 183 -24.53 -5.23 3.50
C TRP A 183 -25.97 -5.08 4.03
N CYS A 184 -26.44 -3.84 4.27
CA CYS A 184 -27.78 -3.56 4.82
C CYS A 184 -28.95 -4.16 4.04
N ASP A 185 -28.80 -4.30 2.72
CA ASP A 185 -29.85 -4.82 1.84
C ASP A 185 -29.63 -6.30 1.50
N LEU A 186 -28.63 -6.96 2.11
CA LEU A 186 -28.33 -8.37 1.86
C LEU A 186 -29.16 -9.28 2.77
N SER A 187 -29.89 -10.23 2.17
CA SER A 187 -30.80 -11.08 2.92
C SER A 187 -30.06 -11.93 3.97
N PRO A 188 -30.70 -12.21 5.13
CA PRO A 188 -30.12 -13.10 6.15
C PRO A 188 -29.71 -14.46 5.58
N GLN A 189 -30.49 -15.02 4.65
CA GLN A 189 -30.22 -16.32 4.02
C GLN A 189 -28.92 -16.30 3.21
N ILE A 190 -28.64 -15.22 2.47
CA ILE A 190 -27.38 -15.09 1.71
C ILE A 190 -26.20 -14.90 2.66
N ARG A 191 -26.37 -14.14 3.74
CA ARG A 191 -25.33 -13.96 4.77
C ARG A 191 -24.98 -15.28 5.46
N SER A 192 -25.98 -16.05 5.87
CA SER A 192 -25.80 -17.38 6.48
C SER A 192 -25.07 -18.33 5.51
N LYS A 193 -25.53 -18.41 4.25
CA LYS A 193 -24.86 -19.19 3.19
C LYS A 193 -23.39 -18.78 2.97
N GLN A 194 -23.09 -17.48 2.99
CA GLN A 194 -21.73 -16.97 2.86
C GLN A 194 -20.86 -17.38 4.06
N LEU A 195 -21.35 -17.25 5.30
CA LEU A 195 -20.61 -17.67 6.50
C LEU A 195 -20.32 -19.18 6.47
N GLU A 196 -21.30 -20.00 6.10
CA GLU A 196 -21.14 -21.45 5.96
C GLU A 196 -20.06 -21.78 4.93
N HIS A 197 -20.12 -21.14 3.75
CA HIS A 197 -19.13 -21.33 2.70
C HIS A 197 -17.71 -20.94 3.15
N MET A 198 -17.55 -19.82 3.85
CA MET A 198 -16.26 -19.40 4.39
C MET A 198 -15.71 -20.39 5.41
N ALA A 199 -16.55 -20.91 6.32
CA ALA A 199 -16.13 -21.88 7.32
C ALA A 199 -15.61 -23.17 6.67
N MET A 200 -16.34 -23.72 5.69
CA MET A 200 -15.92 -24.91 4.95
C MET A 200 -14.61 -24.68 4.19
N LEU A 201 -14.47 -23.53 3.52
CA LEU A 201 -13.29 -23.24 2.69
C LEU A 201 -12.03 -23.02 3.53
N VAL A 202 -12.15 -22.35 4.67
CA VAL A 202 -11.02 -22.13 5.58
C VAL A 202 -10.50 -23.46 6.13
N GLU A 203 -11.39 -24.39 6.48
CA GLU A 203 -11.00 -25.75 6.91
C GLU A 203 -10.36 -26.54 5.78
N GLU A 204 -10.93 -26.50 4.57
CA GLU A 204 -10.41 -27.20 3.39
C GLU A 204 -8.97 -26.74 3.06
N LEU A 205 -8.71 -25.44 3.17
CA LEU A 205 -7.46 -24.84 2.75
C LEU A 205 -6.41 -24.76 3.86
N TYR A 206 -6.75 -25.05 5.12
CA TYR A 206 -5.80 -25.07 6.23
C TYR A 206 -4.78 -26.23 6.08
N PRO A 207 -3.47 -26.02 6.34
CA PRO A 207 -2.82 -24.83 6.90
C PRO A 207 -2.28 -23.83 5.85
N ARG A 208 -2.60 -24.01 4.57
CA ARG A 208 -2.06 -23.19 3.47
C ARG A 208 -2.73 -21.82 3.40
N PHE A 209 -4.02 -21.75 3.66
CA PHE A 209 -4.76 -20.51 3.88
C PHE A 209 -4.89 -20.26 5.38
N ARG A 210 -4.33 -19.15 5.86
CA ARG A 210 -4.36 -18.78 7.28
C ARG A 210 -4.97 -17.41 7.45
N TRP A 211 -6.17 -17.38 8.03
CA TRP A 211 -6.90 -16.15 8.28
C TRP A 211 -6.82 -15.77 9.76
N PHE A 212 -6.39 -14.55 10.02
CA PHE A 212 -6.24 -13.98 11.35
C PHE A 212 -7.24 -12.83 11.51
N LEU A 213 -7.97 -12.81 12.63
CA LEU A 213 -8.82 -11.67 12.96
C LEU A 213 -8.24 -10.89 14.14
N PHE A 214 -8.06 -9.58 13.95
CA PHE A 214 -7.63 -8.65 14.99
C PHE A 214 -8.81 -7.80 15.49
N ASP A 215 -8.66 -7.15 16.65
CA ASP A 215 -9.65 -6.19 17.13
C ASP A 215 -9.42 -4.82 16.48
N GLY A 216 -10.35 -4.43 15.60
CA GLY A 216 -10.31 -3.17 14.86
C GLY A 216 -10.49 -1.92 15.74
N ARG A 217 -10.89 -2.09 17.01
CA ARG A 217 -10.96 -0.99 17.98
C ARG A 217 -9.59 -0.64 18.56
N GLU A 218 -8.65 -1.58 18.51
CA GLU A 218 -7.29 -1.41 19.02
C GLU A 218 -6.30 -1.11 17.90
N ILE A 219 -6.50 -1.71 16.72
CA ILE A 219 -5.58 -1.59 15.59
C ILE A 219 -6.35 -1.22 14.31
N HIS A 220 -5.87 -0.17 13.64
CA HIS A 220 -6.38 0.25 12.34
C HIS A 220 -5.35 -0.01 11.24
N THR A 221 -5.81 -0.45 10.07
CA THR A 221 -4.98 -0.70 8.89
C THR A 221 -5.77 -0.44 7.61
N ALA A 222 -5.08 -0.01 6.55
CA ALA A 222 -5.64 0.04 5.21
C ALA A 222 -5.64 -1.35 4.56
N ALA A 223 -6.44 -1.51 3.50
CA ALA A 223 -6.43 -2.70 2.65
C ALA A 223 -5.21 -2.70 1.72
N PHE A 224 -4.44 -3.79 1.74
CA PHE A 224 -3.29 -3.97 0.86
C PHE A 224 -2.96 -5.45 0.65
N THR A 225 -2.21 -5.73 -0.42
CA THR A 225 -1.69 -7.07 -0.74
C THR A 225 -0.18 -7.03 -0.90
N LEU A 226 0.52 -7.97 -0.30
CA LEU A 226 1.95 -8.26 -0.45
C LEU A 226 2.12 -9.53 -1.27
N PHE A 227 2.79 -9.40 -2.40
CA PHE A 227 3.14 -10.49 -3.31
C PHE A 227 4.58 -10.92 -3.03
N GLY A 228 4.80 -11.58 -1.89
CA GLY A 228 6.14 -11.92 -1.42
C GLY A 228 7.05 -10.69 -1.31
N PRO A 229 8.35 -10.81 -1.66
CA PRO A 229 9.29 -9.69 -1.70
C PRO A 229 9.20 -8.87 -3.00
N LEU A 230 8.30 -9.22 -3.92
CA LEU A 230 8.27 -8.67 -5.28
C LEU A 230 7.59 -7.30 -5.34
N ARG A 231 6.45 -7.15 -4.66
CA ARG A 231 5.66 -5.91 -4.64
C ARG A 231 4.61 -5.88 -3.54
N ALA A 232 4.13 -4.68 -3.27
CA ALA A 232 2.93 -4.42 -2.48
C ALA A 232 1.93 -3.57 -3.27
N VAL A 233 0.64 -3.78 -3.04
CA VAL A 233 -0.45 -3.05 -3.71
C VAL A 233 -1.38 -2.52 -2.63
N ILE A 234 -1.59 -1.21 -2.60
CA ILE A 234 -2.53 -0.56 -1.67
C ILE A 234 -3.74 -0.08 -2.46
N PHE A 235 -4.94 -0.46 -2.05
CA PHE A 235 -6.16 -0.12 -2.78
C PHE A 235 -6.71 1.25 -2.36
N LEU A 236 -7.01 2.10 -3.33
CA LEU A 236 -7.47 3.48 -3.17
C LEU A 236 -8.78 3.70 -3.94
N GLY A 237 -9.78 2.85 -3.68
CA GLY A 237 -11.06 2.87 -4.39
C GLY A 237 -10.91 2.37 -5.82
N GLN A 238 -11.15 3.24 -6.82
CA GLN A 238 -11.02 2.91 -8.25
C GLN A 238 -9.59 3.05 -8.79
N SER A 239 -8.60 2.97 -7.91
CA SER A 239 -7.19 3.00 -8.27
C SER A 239 -6.41 2.21 -7.23
N TYR A 240 -5.15 1.90 -7.53
CA TYR A 240 -4.24 1.35 -6.55
C TYR A 240 -2.88 2.03 -6.64
N LEU A 241 -2.15 1.94 -5.53
CA LEU A 241 -0.76 2.31 -5.43
C LEU A 241 0.09 1.04 -5.51
N LEU A 242 0.90 0.91 -6.55
CA LEU A 242 1.87 -0.17 -6.69
C LEU A 242 3.22 0.24 -6.11
N LEU A 243 3.78 -0.61 -5.24
CA LEU A 243 5.04 -0.40 -4.54
C LEU A 243 6.00 -1.55 -4.85
N ASN A 244 7.09 -1.23 -5.56
CA ASN A 244 8.12 -2.23 -5.93
C ASN A 244 9.41 -2.11 -5.09
N SER A 245 9.44 -1.18 -4.13
CA SER A 245 10.63 -0.97 -3.30
C SER A 245 10.73 -1.93 -2.15
N THR A 246 11.92 -2.50 -1.99
CA THR A 246 12.25 -3.40 -0.89
C THR A 246 12.01 -2.76 0.48
N GLU A 247 12.22 -1.45 0.64
CA GLU A 247 11.99 -0.77 1.92
C GLU A 247 10.51 -0.70 2.28
N HIS A 248 9.66 -0.32 1.31
CA HIS A 248 8.21 -0.31 1.50
C HIS A 248 7.64 -1.70 1.76
N ILE A 249 8.10 -2.68 0.98
CA ILE A 249 7.64 -4.07 1.12
C ILE A 249 8.01 -4.58 2.53
N ARG A 250 9.21 -4.28 3.03
CA ARG A 250 9.63 -4.63 4.41
C ARG A 250 8.82 -3.89 5.46
N LEU A 251 8.50 -2.62 5.26
CA LEU A 251 7.65 -1.86 6.18
C LEU A 251 6.26 -2.48 6.28
N LEU A 252 5.60 -2.73 5.15
CA LEU A 252 4.27 -3.34 5.09
C LEU A 252 4.27 -4.79 5.61
N SER A 253 5.33 -5.55 5.34
CA SER A 253 5.50 -6.89 5.90
C SER A 253 5.55 -6.87 7.43
N ARG A 254 6.31 -5.94 8.03
CA ARG A 254 6.33 -5.75 9.49
C ARG A 254 4.97 -5.38 10.05
N ARG A 255 4.23 -4.49 9.37
CA ARG A 255 2.85 -4.14 9.74
C ARG A 255 1.93 -5.35 9.70
N PHE A 256 2.05 -6.18 8.68
CA PHE A 256 1.28 -7.42 8.58
C PHE A 256 1.63 -8.39 9.72
N ASP A 257 2.91 -8.56 10.05
CA ASP A 257 3.35 -9.40 11.16
C ASP A 257 2.85 -8.87 12.54
N GLU A 258 2.71 -7.54 12.69
CA GLU A 258 2.07 -6.93 13.87
C GLU A 258 0.59 -7.33 13.98
N LEU A 259 -0.15 -7.39 12.87
CA LEU A 259 -1.55 -7.82 12.87
C LEU A 259 -1.70 -9.29 13.27
N ILE A 260 -0.82 -10.17 12.74
CA ILE A 260 -0.79 -11.58 13.16
C ILE A 260 -0.55 -11.69 14.67
N ARG A 261 0.41 -10.94 15.20
CA ARG A 261 0.76 -10.99 16.63
C ARG A 261 -0.40 -10.55 17.53
N ASN A 262 -1.20 -9.59 17.08
CA ASN A 262 -2.34 -9.06 17.82
C ASN A 262 -3.68 -9.68 17.39
N ALA A 263 -3.65 -10.78 16.63
CA ALA A 263 -4.85 -11.49 16.25
C ALA A 263 -5.52 -12.09 17.50
N VAL A 264 -6.80 -11.77 17.67
CA VAL A 264 -7.64 -12.27 18.75
C VAL A 264 -8.32 -13.60 18.39
N ILE A 265 -8.41 -13.93 17.10
CA ILE A 265 -8.89 -15.21 16.60
C ILE A 265 -7.84 -15.77 15.65
N GLN A 266 -7.35 -16.98 15.95
CA GLN A 266 -6.30 -17.66 15.20
C GLN A 266 -6.89 -18.51 14.07
N PRO A 267 -6.09 -18.87 13.03
CA PRO A 267 -6.59 -19.57 11.85
C PRO A 267 -7.37 -20.85 12.12
N ASN A 268 -6.98 -21.60 13.16
CA ASN A 268 -7.64 -22.85 13.56
C ASN A 268 -8.99 -22.63 14.28
N GLU A 269 -9.34 -21.40 14.65
CA GLU A 269 -10.57 -21.03 15.36
C GLU A 269 -11.59 -20.33 14.43
N ILE A 270 -11.15 -19.91 13.24
CA ILE A 270 -11.97 -19.12 12.31
C ILE A 270 -13.25 -19.85 11.92
N ALA A 271 -13.16 -21.14 11.58
CA ALA A 271 -14.33 -21.89 11.13
C ALA A 271 -15.43 -21.95 12.20
N ASP A 272 -15.04 -22.19 13.46
CA ASP A 272 -15.97 -22.23 14.58
C ASP A 272 -16.52 -20.84 14.92
N TYR A 273 -15.68 -19.81 14.83
CA TYR A 273 -16.11 -18.42 14.97
C TYR A 273 -17.18 -18.03 13.94
N LEU A 274 -16.97 -18.37 12.67
CA LEU A 274 -17.93 -18.11 11.59
C LEU A 274 -19.24 -18.86 11.79
N ARG A 275 -19.20 -20.11 12.24
CA ARG A 275 -20.40 -20.90 12.59
C ARG A 275 -21.16 -20.30 13.77
N GLY A 276 -20.46 -19.76 14.76
CA GLY A 276 -21.07 -19.04 15.88
C GLY A 276 -21.87 -17.83 15.40
N LEU A 277 -21.28 -17.00 14.55
CA LEU A 277 -21.97 -15.86 13.95
C LEU A 277 -23.16 -16.27 13.07
N MET A 278 -23.07 -17.41 12.39
CA MET A 278 -24.17 -17.93 11.58
C MET A 278 -25.40 -18.28 12.44
N GLN A 279 -25.20 -18.86 13.62
CA GLN A 279 -26.30 -19.17 14.55
C GLN A 279 -27.02 -17.92 15.06
N GLU A 280 -26.31 -16.79 15.18
CA GLU A 280 -26.91 -15.50 15.57
C GLU A 280 -27.84 -14.93 14.48
N ILE A 281 -27.64 -15.28 13.21
CA ILE A 281 -28.50 -14.85 12.10
C ILE A 281 -29.82 -15.62 12.10
N ASP A 282 -29.76 -16.90 12.45
CA ASP A 282 -30.90 -17.81 12.44
C ASP A 282 -31.77 -17.70 13.72
N SER A 283 -31.29 -16.98 14.73
CA SER A 283 -31.96 -16.74 16.02
C SER A 283 -32.91 -15.54 15.98
#